data_AF-A0A7S1DC35-F1
#
_entry.id   AF-A0A7S1DC35-F1
#
_cell.length_a   1.000
_cell.length_b   1.000
_cell.length_c   1.000
_cell.angle_alpha   90.00
_cell.angle_beta   90.00
_cell.angle_gamma   90.00
#
_symmetry.space_group_name_H-M   'P 1'
#
loop_
_entity.id
_entity.type
_entity.pdbx_description
1 polymer ?
#
loop_
_entity_poly.entity_id
_entity_poly.type
_entity_poly.pdbx_seq_one_letter_code
_entity_poly.pdbx_strand_id
1 'polypeptide(L)'
;TDLRTECGMGYRARYITETMDILQSLGGEDYLHSLRKETDASEVQEKLIQFCGVGRKVADCVALFSLRQGDAIPVDVHVWNIARRDYDTEQSLKEVKSLTPTIYDQVGDLFRSRFKQKPGWAHSLLFIAELPSFRPVLPKDVVEEMDKFVETEKERKKGKQSSKAK
;
A
#
# COMPACT_ATOMS: atom_id res chain seq x y z
N THR A 1 18.46 -25.50 -0.06
CA THR A 1 18.14 -24.62 1.08
C THR A 1 16.64 -24.62 1.28
N ASP A 2 16.17 -24.97 2.49
CA ASP A 2 14.75 -24.90 2.82
C ASP A 2 14.36 -23.44 3.15
N LEU A 3 13.63 -22.80 2.25
CA LEU A 3 13.18 -21.41 2.42
C LEU A 3 12.28 -21.24 3.65
N ARG A 4 11.54 -22.28 4.05
CA ARG A 4 10.56 -22.18 5.14
C ARG A 4 11.23 -22.05 6.50
N THR A 5 12.22 -22.90 6.78
CA THR A 5 12.84 -23.00 8.10
C THR A 5 14.23 -22.38 8.16
N GLU A 6 15.10 -22.64 7.18
CA GLU A 6 16.48 -22.13 7.16
C GLU A 6 16.52 -20.62 6.82
N CYS A 7 15.64 -20.15 5.92
CA CYS A 7 15.54 -18.73 5.56
C CYS A 7 14.44 -17.97 6.32
N GLY A 8 13.70 -18.63 7.23
CA GLY A 8 12.68 -18.00 8.07
C GLY A 8 11.46 -17.43 7.31
N MET A 9 11.19 -17.85 6.07
CA MET A 9 10.10 -17.30 5.26
C MET A 9 8.70 -17.80 5.69
N GLY A 10 8.65 -18.85 6.51
CA GLY A 10 7.40 -19.41 7.03
C GLY A 10 6.44 -19.80 5.90
N TYR A 11 5.16 -19.45 6.03
CA TYR A 11 4.15 -19.77 5.00
C TYR A 11 4.40 -19.10 3.64
N ARG A 12 5.19 -18.01 3.60
CA ARG A 12 5.51 -17.30 2.35
C ARG A 12 6.55 -18.01 1.50
N ALA A 13 7.26 -19.01 2.05
CA ALA A 13 8.18 -19.84 1.27
C ALA A 13 7.48 -20.44 0.03
N ARG A 14 6.23 -20.88 0.20
CA ARG A 14 5.40 -21.40 -0.90
C ARG A 14 5.12 -20.35 -1.98
N TYR A 15 4.88 -19.10 -1.57
CA TYR A 15 4.60 -18.01 -2.52
C TYR A 15 5.80 -17.75 -3.41
N ILE A 16 7.02 -17.82 -2.86
CA ILE A 16 8.26 -17.61 -3.62
C ILE A 16 8.42 -18.73 -4.66
N THR A 17 8.30 -19.99 -4.27
CA THR A 17 8.47 -21.12 -5.19
C THR A 17 7.42 -21.12 -6.30
N GLU A 18 6.14 -20.93 -5.96
CA GLU A 18 5.06 -20.89 -6.95
C GLU A 18 5.18 -19.66 -7.87
N THR A 19 5.61 -18.51 -7.35
CA THR A 19 5.88 -17.31 -8.16
C THR A 19 6.99 -17.56 -9.17
N MET A 20 8.06 -18.28 -8.79
CA MET A 20 9.14 -18.64 -9.71
C MET A 20 8.65 -19.52 -10.85
N ASP A 21 7.81 -20.52 -10.56
CA ASP A 21 7.24 -21.42 -11.58
C ASP A 21 6.36 -20.64 -12.58
N ILE A 22 5.46 -19.79 -12.07
CA ILE A 22 4.61 -18.92 -12.91
C ILE A 22 5.50 -18.00 -13.75
N LEU A 23 6.49 -17.34 -13.14
CA LEU A 23 7.38 -16.41 -13.83
C LEU A 23 8.15 -17.11 -14.96
N GLN A 24 8.68 -18.30 -14.70
CA GLN A 24 9.39 -19.08 -15.71
C GLN A 24 8.49 -19.43 -16.90
N SER A 25 7.22 -19.78 -16.65
CA SER A 25 6.23 -20.07 -17.70
C SER A 25 5.87 -18.85 -18.56
N LEU A 26 5.97 -17.63 -18.00
CA LEU A 26 5.65 -16.37 -18.67
C LEU A 26 6.83 -15.81 -19.49
N GLY A 27 8.00 -16.46 -19.45
CA GLY A 27 9.22 -16.00 -20.13
C GLY A 27 10.30 -15.47 -19.19
N GLY A 28 10.18 -15.70 -17.88
CA GLY A 28 11.23 -15.38 -16.93
C GLY A 28 11.42 -13.87 -16.72
N GLU A 29 12.67 -13.45 -16.55
CA GLU A 29 13.03 -12.06 -16.30
C GLU A 29 12.54 -11.10 -17.40
N ASP A 30 12.58 -11.54 -18.66
CA ASP A 30 12.17 -10.74 -19.82
C ASP A 30 10.69 -10.33 -19.74
N TYR A 31 9.83 -11.19 -19.19
CA TYR A 31 8.44 -10.87 -18.92
C TYR A 31 8.32 -9.66 -17.98
N LEU A 32 9.05 -9.66 -16.85
CA LEU A 32 9.01 -8.55 -15.89
C LEU A 32 9.56 -7.25 -16.49
N HIS A 33 10.64 -7.33 -17.27
CA HIS A 33 11.18 -6.15 -17.94
C HIS A 33 10.23 -5.61 -19.00
N SER A 34 9.46 -6.47 -19.67
CA SER A 34 8.44 -6.04 -20.63
C SER A 34 7.38 -5.14 -19.99
N LEU A 35 7.03 -5.35 -18.71
CA LEU A 35 6.05 -4.55 -17.99
C LEU A 35 6.48 -3.08 -17.81
N ARG A 36 7.77 -2.76 -17.96
CA ARG A 36 8.25 -1.35 -17.95
C ARG A 36 7.77 -0.56 -19.17
N LYS A 37 7.32 -1.23 -20.22
CA LYS A 37 6.80 -0.60 -21.45
C LYS A 37 5.33 -0.21 -21.32
N GLU A 38 4.63 -0.75 -20.32
CA GLU A 38 3.23 -0.44 -20.07
C GLU A 38 3.09 0.98 -19.55
N THR A 39 2.10 1.69 -20.10
CA THR A 39 1.80 3.07 -19.70
C THR A 39 0.69 3.16 -18.67
N ASP A 40 -0.14 2.11 -18.55
CA ASP A 40 -1.19 2.03 -17.53
C ASP A 40 -0.70 1.21 -16.33
N ALA A 41 -0.57 1.89 -15.19
CA ALA A 41 -0.18 1.26 -13.93
C ALA A 41 -1.18 0.17 -13.48
N SER A 42 -2.45 0.30 -13.84
CA SER A 42 -3.51 -0.66 -13.50
C SER A 42 -3.28 -1.99 -14.23
N GLU A 43 -2.92 -1.95 -15.51
CA GLU A 43 -2.58 -3.16 -16.28
C GLU A 43 -1.34 -3.86 -15.71
N VAL A 44 -0.32 -3.08 -15.28
CA VAL A 44 0.85 -3.63 -14.59
C VAL A 44 0.43 -4.31 -13.29
N GLN A 45 -0.46 -3.69 -12.51
CA GLN A 45 -0.95 -4.26 -11.26
C GLN A 45 -1.67 -5.60 -11.50
N GLU A 46 -2.58 -5.66 -12.48
CA GLU A 46 -3.29 -6.88 -12.84
C GLU A 46 -2.34 -8.01 -13.28
N LYS A 47 -1.35 -7.68 -14.11
CA LYS A 47 -0.29 -8.61 -14.53
C LYS A 47 0.59 -9.08 -13.39
N LEU A 48 0.71 -8.34 -12.29
CA LEU A 48 1.48 -8.76 -11.12
C LEU A 48 0.64 -9.55 -10.11
N ILE A 49 -0.66 -9.30 -10.00
CA ILE A 49 -1.56 -10.00 -9.06
C ILE A 49 -1.71 -11.50 -9.39
N GLN A 50 -1.40 -11.92 -10.62
CA GLN A 50 -1.40 -13.35 -10.97
C GLN A 50 -0.35 -14.16 -10.21
N PHE A 51 0.69 -13.52 -9.67
CA PHE A 51 1.72 -14.22 -8.89
C PHE A 51 1.22 -14.60 -7.50
N CYS A 52 1.60 -15.79 -7.04
CA CYS A 52 1.12 -16.32 -5.76
C CYS A 52 1.53 -15.42 -4.59
N GLY A 53 0.54 -15.02 -3.77
CA GLY A 53 0.78 -14.15 -2.61
C GLY A 53 0.94 -12.67 -2.95
N VAL A 54 0.83 -12.27 -4.22
CA VAL A 54 0.87 -10.86 -4.65
C VAL A 54 -0.54 -10.28 -4.70
N GLY A 55 -0.87 -9.46 -3.71
CA GLY A 55 -2.07 -8.61 -3.74
C GLY A 55 -1.78 -7.22 -4.27
N ARG A 56 -2.83 -6.39 -4.46
CA ARG A 56 -2.74 -5.00 -4.96
C ARG A 56 -1.59 -4.18 -4.38
N LYS A 57 -1.46 -4.18 -3.05
CA LYS A 57 -0.37 -3.49 -2.35
C LYS A 57 1.02 -3.95 -2.77
N VAL A 58 1.23 -5.25 -2.90
CA VAL A 58 2.54 -5.79 -3.28
C VAL A 58 2.80 -5.52 -4.76
N ALA A 59 1.79 -5.70 -5.62
CA ALA A 59 1.87 -5.36 -7.03
C ALA A 59 2.24 -3.89 -7.24
N ASP A 60 1.60 -2.95 -6.55
CA ASP A 60 1.93 -1.52 -6.64
C ASP A 60 3.32 -1.19 -6.08
N CYS A 61 3.77 -1.87 -5.02
CA CYS A 61 5.15 -1.71 -4.54
C CYS A 61 6.16 -2.07 -5.65
N VAL A 62 5.94 -3.21 -6.33
CA VAL A 62 6.80 -3.63 -7.44
C VAL A 62 6.68 -2.65 -8.61
N ALA A 63 5.46 -2.28 -8.99
CA ALA A 63 5.19 -1.34 -10.07
C ALA A 63 5.92 -0.01 -9.88
N LEU A 64 5.79 0.59 -8.68
CA LEU A 64 6.39 1.86 -8.32
C LEU A 64 7.92 1.78 -8.25
N PHE A 65 8.46 0.81 -7.52
CA PHE A 65 9.88 0.80 -7.18
C PHE A 65 10.76 0.12 -8.21
N SER A 66 10.23 -0.78 -9.05
CA SER A 66 11.02 -1.50 -10.05
C SER A 66 10.56 -1.29 -11.49
N LEU A 67 9.26 -1.04 -11.75
CA LEU A 67 8.72 -1.03 -13.12
C LEU A 67 8.46 0.36 -13.72
N ARG A 68 8.94 1.43 -13.09
CA ARG A 68 8.81 2.84 -13.54
C ARG A 68 7.36 3.36 -13.57
N GLN A 69 6.45 2.73 -12.83
CA GLN A 69 5.07 3.20 -12.70
C GLN A 69 4.98 4.29 -11.64
N GLY A 70 5.31 5.53 -12.02
CA GLY A 70 5.36 6.68 -11.09
C GLY A 70 4.02 7.06 -10.46
N ASP A 71 2.92 6.55 -11.01
CA ASP A 71 1.54 6.81 -10.58
C ASP A 71 0.94 5.68 -9.71
N ALA A 72 1.66 4.57 -9.55
CA ALA A 72 1.25 3.47 -8.67
C ALA A 72 1.33 3.91 -7.20
N ILE A 73 0.28 3.62 -6.42
CA ILE A 73 0.14 4.04 -5.02
C ILE A 73 -0.04 2.78 -4.15
N PRO A 74 1.02 2.24 -3.54
CA PRO A 74 0.91 1.06 -2.70
C PRO A 74 0.13 1.33 -1.40
N VAL A 75 -1.19 1.10 -1.40
CA VAL A 75 -2.04 1.34 -0.24
C VAL A 75 -1.96 0.20 0.78
N ASP A 76 -1.46 0.50 1.98
CA ASP A 76 -1.60 -0.34 3.18
C ASP A 76 -2.39 0.39 4.28
N VAL A 77 -2.37 -0.15 5.50
CA VAL A 77 -3.09 0.46 6.64
C VAL A 77 -2.54 1.82 7.06
N HIS A 78 -1.25 2.11 6.84
CA HIS A 78 -0.65 3.41 7.15
C HIS A 78 -1.05 4.44 6.10
N VAL A 79 -0.92 4.06 4.83
CA VAL A 79 -1.29 4.90 3.69
C VAL A 79 -2.79 5.23 3.69
N TRP A 80 -3.60 4.24 4.05
CA TRP A 80 -5.03 4.41 4.34
C TRP A 80 -5.28 5.48 5.41
N ASN A 81 -4.51 5.48 6.49
CA ASN A 81 -4.66 6.46 7.56
C ASN A 81 -4.22 7.87 7.13
N ILE A 82 -3.11 7.98 6.39
CA ILE A 82 -2.66 9.25 5.80
C ILE A 82 -3.77 9.83 4.92
N ALA A 83 -4.34 9.02 4.01
CA ALA A 83 -5.41 9.48 3.13
C ALA A 83 -6.64 9.97 3.91
N ARG A 84 -7.05 9.24 4.95
CA ARG A 84 -8.18 9.61 5.81
C ARG A 84 -7.94 10.86 6.65
N ARG A 85 -6.71 11.06 7.11
CA ARG A 85 -6.34 12.21 7.95
C ARG A 85 -6.19 13.47 7.09
N ASP A 86 -5.48 13.35 5.97
CA ASP A 86 -4.89 14.50 5.29
C ASP A 86 -5.64 14.89 4.00
N TYR A 87 -6.34 13.95 3.35
CA TYR A 87 -6.86 14.13 1.99
C TYR A 87 -8.35 13.81 1.79
N ASP A 88 -8.99 13.06 2.69
CA ASP A 88 -10.41 12.71 2.62
C ASP A 88 -11.31 13.86 3.11
N THR A 89 -11.31 14.99 2.38
CA THR A 89 -12.07 16.19 2.74
C THR A 89 -13.59 15.97 2.79
N GLU A 90 -14.09 15.04 1.97
CA GLU A 90 -15.51 14.67 1.92
C GLU A 90 -15.91 13.65 3.00
N GLN A 91 -14.95 13.21 3.83
CA GLN A 91 -15.13 12.18 4.87
C GLN A 91 -15.72 10.86 4.35
N SER A 92 -15.48 10.57 3.07
CA SER A 92 -16.01 9.42 2.34
C SER A 92 -15.43 8.09 2.84
N LEU A 93 -14.21 8.10 3.38
CA LEU A 93 -13.49 6.93 3.89
C LEU A 93 -13.68 6.72 5.40
N LYS A 94 -14.39 7.62 6.10
CA LYS A 94 -14.51 7.62 7.57
C LYS A 94 -15.26 6.39 8.12
N GLU A 95 -16.32 5.97 7.44
CA GLU A 95 -17.15 4.82 7.84
C GLU A 95 -16.77 3.49 7.16
N VAL A 96 -15.80 3.54 6.25
CA VAL A 96 -15.34 2.36 5.54
C VAL A 96 -14.61 1.41 6.50
N LYS A 97 -14.96 0.12 6.41
CA LYS A 97 -14.52 -0.92 7.36
C LYS A 97 -13.29 -1.72 6.88
N SER A 98 -13.04 -1.73 5.58
CA SER A 98 -11.97 -2.53 4.98
C SER A 98 -11.53 -1.92 3.64
N LEU A 99 -10.26 -2.17 3.30
CA LEU A 99 -9.66 -1.87 2.00
C LEU A 99 -10.19 -2.87 0.94
N THR A 100 -11.41 -2.64 0.44
CA THR A 100 -11.89 -3.33 -0.76
C THR A 100 -11.18 -2.79 -2.00
N PRO A 101 -11.23 -3.48 -3.17
CA PRO A 101 -10.65 -2.96 -4.41
C PRO A 101 -11.06 -1.52 -4.75
N THR A 102 -12.36 -1.21 -4.72
CA THR A 102 -12.87 0.14 -4.99
C THR A 102 -12.31 1.18 -4.03
N ILE A 103 -12.23 0.82 -2.75
CA ILE A 103 -11.73 1.69 -1.69
C ILE A 103 -10.20 1.88 -1.81
N TYR A 104 -9.48 0.84 -2.22
CA TYR A 104 -8.06 0.90 -2.52
C TYR A 104 -7.79 1.91 -3.66
N ASP A 105 -8.57 1.81 -4.72
CA ASP A 105 -8.44 2.69 -5.90
C ASP A 105 -8.78 4.14 -5.52
N GLN A 106 -9.86 4.35 -4.76
CA GLN A 106 -10.25 5.67 -4.24
C GLN A 106 -9.14 6.31 -3.39
N VAL A 107 -8.45 5.55 -2.55
CA VAL A 107 -7.31 6.05 -1.76
C VAL A 107 -6.17 6.47 -2.67
N GLY A 108 -5.82 5.62 -3.66
CA GLY A 108 -4.82 5.96 -4.66
C GLY A 108 -5.17 7.25 -5.41
N ASP A 109 -6.44 7.45 -5.72
CA ASP A 109 -6.92 8.64 -6.43
C ASP A 109 -6.80 9.92 -5.61
N LEU A 110 -6.91 9.86 -4.28
CA LEU A 110 -6.63 11.02 -3.42
C LEU A 110 -5.17 11.49 -3.58
N PHE A 111 -4.21 10.55 -3.60
CA PHE A 111 -2.80 10.89 -3.83
C PHE A 111 -2.54 11.38 -5.26
N ARG A 112 -3.06 10.69 -6.28
CA ARG A 112 -2.92 11.10 -7.70
C ARG A 112 -3.55 12.46 -7.97
N SER A 113 -4.69 12.74 -7.36
CA SER A 113 -5.38 14.03 -7.48
C SER A 113 -4.59 15.15 -6.82
N ARG A 114 -4.00 14.88 -5.64
CA ARG A 114 -3.21 15.86 -4.89
C ARG A 114 -1.84 16.14 -5.50
N PHE A 115 -1.12 15.11 -5.93
CA PHE A 115 0.26 15.18 -6.41
C PHE A 115 0.32 14.91 -7.91
N LYS A 116 0.28 15.97 -8.73
CA LYS A 116 0.21 15.85 -10.20
C LYS A 116 1.46 15.29 -10.87
N GLN A 117 2.62 15.40 -10.23
CA GLN A 117 3.86 14.81 -10.73
C GLN A 117 4.34 13.76 -9.74
N LYS A 118 4.50 12.52 -10.22
CA LYS A 118 5.10 11.42 -9.45
C LYS A 118 4.41 11.18 -8.09
N PRO A 119 3.08 11.00 -8.05
CA PRO A 119 2.33 10.80 -6.81
C PRO A 119 2.81 9.58 -6.01
N GLY A 120 3.30 8.51 -6.65
CA GLY A 120 3.87 7.36 -5.96
C GLY A 120 5.11 7.70 -5.11
N TRP A 121 5.95 8.61 -5.60
CA TRP A 121 7.13 9.09 -4.87
C TRP A 121 6.77 10.04 -3.73
N ALA A 122 5.80 10.93 -3.95
CA ALA A 122 5.26 11.78 -2.88
C ALA A 122 4.66 10.93 -1.75
N HIS A 123 3.87 9.93 -2.13
CA HIS A 123 3.34 8.92 -1.22
C HIS A 123 4.44 8.23 -0.39
N SER A 124 5.57 7.85 -0.99
CA SER A 124 6.69 7.23 -0.25
C SER A 124 7.27 8.16 0.83
N LEU A 125 7.39 9.46 0.56
CA LEU A 125 7.88 10.43 1.55
C LEU A 125 6.90 10.57 2.74
N LEU A 126 5.59 10.61 2.45
CA LEU A 126 4.56 10.68 3.48
C LEU A 126 4.54 9.40 4.33
N PHE A 127 4.70 8.23 3.71
CA PHE A 127 4.84 6.98 4.45
C PHE A 127 6.09 6.98 5.36
N ILE A 128 7.23 7.49 4.87
CA ILE A 128 8.45 7.59 5.68
C ILE A 128 8.23 8.51 6.90
N ALA A 129 7.46 9.60 6.74
CA ALA A 129 7.11 10.48 7.86
C ALA A 129 6.30 9.77 8.95
N GLU A 130 5.52 8.73 8.63
CA GLU A 130 4.79 7.93 9.63
C GLU A 130 5.70 7.03 10.49
N LEU A 131 6.97 6.81 10.07
CA LEU A 131 7.86 5.90 10.79
C LEU A 131 8.34 6.53 12.12
N PRO A 132 8.39 5.74 13.22
CA PRO A 132 8.83 6.25 14.53
C PRO A 132 10.20 6.94 14.50
N SER A 133 11.12 6.44 13.68
CA SER A 133 12.48 6.97 13.53
C SER A 133 12.52 8.39 12.96
N PHE A 134 11.47 8.84 12.27
CA PHE A 134 11.40 10.16 11.65
C PHE A 134 10.66 11.17 12.52
N ARG A 135 9.94 10.75 13.56
CA ARG A 135 9.23 11.67 14.46
C ARG A 135 10.08 12.80 15.03
N PRO A 136 11.35 12.60 15.44
CA PRO A 136 12.17 13.67 16.01
C PRO A 136 12.53 14.79 15.02
N VAL A 137 12.46 14.53 13.71
CA VAL A 137 12.81 15.51 12.66
C VAL A 137 11.60 16.20 12.03
N LEU A 138 10.39 15.79 12.41
CA LEU A 138 9.15 16.40 11.91
C LEU A 138 8.82 17.70 12.65
N PRO A 139 8.12 18.65 11.99
CA PRO A 139 7.54 19.81 12.66
C PRO A 139 6.60 19.41 13.81
N LYS A 140 6.63 20.16 14.91
CA LYS A 140 5.85 19.82 16.12
C LYS A 140 4.35 19.77 15.87
N ASP A 141 3.83 20.71 15.09
CA ASP A 141 2.44 20.79 14.69
C ASP A 141 1.98 19.57 13.90
N VAL A 142 2.81 19.06 12.99
CA VAL A 142 2.55 17.82 12.25
C VAL A 142 2.50 16.63 13.21
N VAL A 143 3.47 16.51 14.11
CA VAL A 143 3.52 15.42 15.12
C VAL A 143 2.27 15.44 16.00
N GLU A 144 1.85 16.62 16.45
CA GLU A 144 0.63 16.80 17.25
C GLU A 144 -0.65 16.40 16.48
N GLU A 145 -0.74 16.73 15.19
CA GLU A 145 -1.86 16.33 14.33
C GLU A 145 -1.93 14.81 14.16
N MET A 146 -0.78 14.17 13.90
CA MET A 146 -0.68 12.71 13.82
C MET A 146 -1.17 12.04 15.12
N ASP A 147 -0.76 12.55 16.28
CA ASP A 147 -1.13 11.99 17.59
C ASP A 147 -2.62 12.16 17.89
N LYS A 148 -3.19 13.33 17.58
CA LYS A 148 -4.64 13.58 17.69
C LYS A 148 -5.44 12.60 16.84
N PHE A 149 -4.99 12.34 15.61
CA PHE A 149 -5.65 11.37 14.72
C PHE A 149 -5.61 9.96 15.30
N VAL A 150 -4.45 9.52 15.81
CA VAL A 150 -4.31 8.19 16.44
C VAL A 150 -5.25 8.04 17.63
N GLU A 151 -5.36 9.06 18.48
CA GLU A 151 -6.24 9.01 19.65
C GLU A 151 -7.72 8.94 19.23
N THR A 152 -8.13 9.79 18.29
CA THR A 152 -9.48 9.78 17.71
C THR A 152 -9.85 8.39 17.14
N GLU A 153 -8.92 7.72 16.45
CA GLU A 153 -9.15 6.39 15.89
C GLU A 153 -9.24 5.30 16.97
N LYS A 154 -8.51 5.42 18.08
CA LYS A 154 -8.65 4.50 19.23
C LYS A 154 -10.02 4.66 19.87
N GLU A 155 -10.48 5.89 20.10
CA GLU A 155 -11.80 6.18 20.66
C GLU A 155 -12.92 5.61 19.76
N ARG A 156 -12.82 5.81 18.44
CA ARG A 156 -13.77 5.25 17.47
C ARG A 156 -13.83 3.73 17.54
N LYS A 157 -12.68 3.05 17.65
CA LYS A 157 -12.61 1.59 17.78
C LYS A 157 -13.24 1.10 19.09
N LYS A 158 -13.00 1.79 20.21
CA LYS A 158 -13.62 1.49 21.52
C LYS A 158 -15.15 1.66 21.46
N GLY A 159 -15.63 2.76 20.88
CA GLY A 159 -17.06 3.02 20.70
C GLY A 159 -17.76 1.91 19.90
N LYS A 160 -17.18 1.51 18.76
CA LYS A 160 -17.72 0.44 17.90
C LYS A 160 -17.70 -0.95 18.55
N GLN A 161 -16.77 -1.22 19.46
CA GLN A 161 -16.75 -2.46 20.24
C GLN A 161 -17.87 -2.46 21.29
N SER A 162 -18.08 -1.34 21.98
CA SER A 162 -19.15 -1.21 22.97
C SER A 162 -20.56 -1.31 22.36
N SER A 163 -20.75 -0.84 21.12
CA SER A 163 -22.04 -0.92 20.41
C SER A 163 -22.34 -2.28 19.79
N LYS A 164 -21.33 -3.14 19.60
CA LYS A 164 -21.50 -4.52 19.11
C LYS A 164 -21.74 -5.54 20.23
N ALA A 165 -21.46 -5.15 21.47
CA ALA A 165 -21.62 -5.98 22.67
C ALA A 165 -22.98 -5.77 23.36
N LYS A 166 -23.82 -4.87 22.84
CA LYS A 166 -25.24 -4.70 23.19
C LYS A 166 -26.10 -5.26 22.07
#